data_AF-X1GG94-F1
#
_entry.id   AF-X1GG94-F1
#
_cell.length_a   1.000
_cell.length_b   1.000
_cell.length_c   1.000
_cell.angle_alpha   90.00
_cell.angle_beta   90.00
_cell.angle_gamma   90.00
#
_symmetry.space_group_name_H-M   'P 1'
#
loop_
_entity.id
_entity.type
_entity.pdbx_description
1 polymer ?
#
loop_
_entity_poly.entity_id
_entity_poly.type
_entity_poly.pdbx_seq_one_letter_code
_entity_poly.pdbx_strand_id
1 'polypeptide(L)'
;MNKSKKTFRDKLLDMEKPNTRHKEKYEKEMLKMVEKKLTGLNRFAHIVGLIMGLGFAVLFGTLAVIVPKGFPLWGRFMWALGAVFGLLIVAVEGWILKKGTINLKEDNMAIAGLSWSFVVILGTVVLVFSEKFSDPITGVRALVSILFFLVMAAVFMIRAFVERSELNTREKLLEIEYRLAELAEKLEGKPSQ
;
A
#
# COMPACT_ATOMS: atom_id res chain seq x y z
N MET A 1 41.84 -1.99 -45.17
CA MET A 1 40.76 -1.00 -44.91
C MET A 1 39.57 -1.79 -44.38
N ASN A 2 38.94 -1.53 -43.23
CA ASN A 2 38.59 -0.23 -42.66
C ASN A 2 38.50 -0.41 -41.12
N LYS A 3 39.48 0.07 -40.35
CA LYS A 3 39.34 0.18 -38.89
C LYS A 3 38.34 1.31 -38.65
N SER A 4 37.05 0.95 -38.62
CA SER A 4 35.93 1.83 -38.34
C SER A 4 36.29 2.76 -37.17
N LYS A 5 36.34 4.07 -37.44
CA LYS A 5 36.46 5.11 -36.42
C LYS A 5 35.25 4.97 -35.50
N LYS A 6 35.40 4.27 -34.37
CA LYS A 6 34.40 4.28 -33.30
C LYS A 6 34.03 5.73 -33.01
N THR A 7 32.76 6.05 -33.20
CA THR A 7 32.22 7.40 -33.04
C THR A 7 32.40 7.83 -31.58
N PHE A 8 32.53 9.13 -31.29
CA PHE A 8 32.65 9.62 -29.90
C PHE A 8 31.50 9.11 -29.01
N ARG A 9 30.31 8.97 -29.59
CA ARG A 9 29.16 8.29 -28.98
C ARG A 9 29.45 6.84 -28.57
N ASP A 10 30.06 6.03 -29.44
CA ASP A 10 30.38 4.63 -29.14
C ASP A 10 31.47 4.52 -28.08
N LYS A 11 32.41 5.48 -28.05
CA LYS A 11 33.41 5.59 -26.97
C LYS A 11 32.79 5.99 -25.63
N LEU A 12 31.78 6.86 -25.63
CA LEU A 12 31.02 7.20 -24.42
C LEU A 12 30.21 6.00 -23.91
N LEU A 13 29.53 5.28 -24.81
CA LEU A 13 28.78 4.07 -24.46
C LEU A 13 29.68 2.92 -23.98
N ASP A 14 30.89 2.77 -24.53
CA ASP A 14 31.88 1.78 -24.05
C ASP A 14 32.52 2.18 -22.70
N MET A 15 32.61 3.48 -22.39
CA MET A 15 33.05 3.99 -21.07
C MET A 15 31.93 3.93 -20.02
N GLU A 16 30.68 3.77 -20.47
CA GLU A 16 29.50 3.56 -19.64
C GLU A 16 29.25 2.07 -19.36
N LYS A 17 30.31 1.25 -19.33
CA LYS A 17 30.19 -0.12 -18.79
C LYS A 17 29.84 0.00 -17.31
N PRO A 18 28.60 -0.34 -16.91
CA PRO A 18 28.18 -0.18 -15.53
C PRO A 18 29.08 -1.04 -14.67
N ASN A 19 29.68 -0.47 -13.62
CA ASN A 19 30.39 -1.25 -12.63
C ASN A 19 29.36 -2.18 -11.95
N THR A 20 29.30 -3.43 -12.40
CA THR A 20 28.27 -4.41 -12.01
C THR A 20 28.20 -4.58 -10.49
N ARG A 21 29.33 -4.43 -9.81
CA ARG A 21 29.44 -4.55 -8.35
C ARG A 21 28.67 -3.47 -7.59
N HIS A 22 28.71 -2.22 -8.05
CA HIS A 22 27.96 -1.13 -7.39
C HIS A 22 26.48 -1.22 -7.69
N LYS A 23 26.12 -1.65 -8.91
CA LYS A 23 24.73 -1.86 -9.30
C LYS A 23 24.07 -2.95 -8.43
N GLU A 24 24.76 -4.07 -8.23
CA GLU A 24 24.27 -5.13 -7.34
C GLU A 24 24.11 -4.66 -5.89
N LYS A 25 25.04 -3.84 -5.38
CA LYS A 25 24.95 -3.26 -4.04
C LYS A 25 23.73 -2.33 -3.92
N TYR A 26 23.55 -1.43 -4.90
CA TYR A 26 22.41 -0.52 -4.99
C TYR A 26 21.08 -1.29 -5.02
N GLU A 27 20.94 -2.29 -5.89
CA GLU A 27 19.73 -3.11 -6.00
C GLU A 27 19.43 -3.85 -4.69
N LYS A 28 20.45 -4.38 -4.02
CA LYS A 28 20.30 -5.07 -2.73
C LYS A 28 19.88 -4.13 -1.60
N GLU A 29 20.40 -2.92 -1.57
CA GLU A 29 20.02 -1.91 -0.58
C GLU A 29 18.61 -1.38 -0.83
N MET A 30 18.26 -1.14 -2.10
CA MET A 30 16.90 -0.79 -2.51
C MET A 30 15.88 -1.88 -2.12
N LEU A 31 16.17 -3.15 -2.42
CA LEU A 31 15.31 -4.27 -2.03
C LEU A 31 15.14 -4.38 -0.51
N LYS A 32 16.22 -4.18 0.28
CA LYS A 32 16.14 -4.18 1.75
C LYS A 32 15.29 -3.05 2.32
N MET A 33 15.23 -1.90 1.65
CA MET A 33 14.43 -0.76 2.09
C MET A 33 12.94 -0.95 1.75
N VAL A 34 12.65 -1.49 0.57
CA VAL A 34 11.28 -1.66 0.06
C VAL A 34 10.62 -2.93 0.61
N GLU A 35 11.36 -4.03 0.65
CA GLU A 35 10.88 -5.32 1.16
C GLU A 35 11.32 -5.55 2.60
N LYS A 36 10.35 -5.56 3.51
CA LYS A 36 10.59 -5.97 4.90
C LYS A 36 10.04 -7.36 5.14
N LYS A 37 10.85 -8.22 5.78
CA LYS A 37 10.36 -9.53 6.26
C LYS A 37 9.31 -9.34 7.35
N LEU A 38 8.20 -10.04 7.24
CA LEU A 38 7.17 -10.09 8.28
C LEU A 38 7.72 -10.87 9.48
N THR A 39 8.10 -10.17 10.55
CA THR A 39 8.59 -10.78 11.79
C THR A 39 7.92 -10.18 13.01
N GLY A 40 7.82 -10.98 14.08
CA GLY A 40 7.33 -10.57 15.39
C GLY A 40 5.96 -9.88 15.35
N LEU A 41 5.91 -8.66 15.89
CA LEU A 41 4.69 -7.88 16.09
C LEU A 41 3.96 -7.55 14.78
N ASN A 42 4.69 -7.28 13.69
CA ASN A 42 4.07 -6.97 12.40
C ASN A 42 3.31 -8.18 11.85
N ARG A 43 3.93 -9.37 11.92
CA ARG A 43 3.26 -10.62 11.49
C ARG A 43 2.03 -10.89 12.34
N PHE A 44 2.11 -10.65 13.65
CA PHE A 44 0.95 -10.77 14.53
C PHE A 44 -0.17 -9.80 14.13
N ALA A 45 0.14 -8.53 13.84
CA ALA A 45 -0.84 -7.55 13.41
C ALA A 45 -1.62 -7.99 12.15
N HIS A 46 -0.95 -8.55 11.15
CA HIS A 46 -1.59 -9.10 9.95
C HIS A 46 -2.47 -10.33 10.25
N ILE A 47 -2.06 -11.20 11.18
CA ILE A 47 -2.90 -12.32 11.63
C ILE A 47 -4.18 -11.79 12.30
N VAL A 48 -4.07 -10.78 13.17
CA VAL A 48 -5.23 -10.13 13.78
C VAL A 48 -6.12 -9.49 12.71
N GLY A 49 -5.53 -8.79 11.73
CA GLY A 49 -6.23 -8.23 10.58
C GLY A 49 -7.02 -9.28 9.80
N LEU A 50 -6.41 -10.42 9.51
CA LEU A 50 -7.06 -11.54 8.84
C LEU A 50 -8.25 -12.09 9.64
N ILE A 51 -8.07 -12.30 10.95
CA ILE A 51 -9.15 -12.78 11.84
C ILE A 51 -10.30 -11.77 11.87
N MET A 52 -10.01 -10.47 11.98
CA MET A 52 -11.02 -9.42 11.93
C MET A 52 -11.76 -9.39 10.59
N GLY A 53 -11.03 -9.49 9.46
CA GLY A 53 -11.63 -9.56 8.13
C GLY A 53 -12.59 -10.74 7.99
N LEU A 54 -12.21 -11.91 8.51
CA LEU A 54 -13.05 -13.10 8.51
C LEU A 54 -14.27 -12.92 9.43
N GLY A 55 -14.09 -12.33 10.61
CA GLY A 55 -15.17 -11.97 11.51
C GLY A 55 -16.18 -11.04 10.86
N PHE A 56 -15.73 -10.00 10.15
CA PHE A 56 -16.60 -9.10 9.39
C PHE A 56 -17.31 -9.80 8.24
N ALA A 57 -16.61 -10.65 7.49
CA ALA A 57 -17.21 -11.42 6.39
C ALA A 57 -18.35 -12.31 6.90
N VAL A 58 -18.14 -13.02 8.02
CA VAL A 58 -19.15 -13.88 8.65
C VAL A 58 -20.30 -13.05 9.20
N LEU A 59 -20.00 -11.99 9.96
CA LEU A 59 -21.01 -11.13 10.59
C LEU A 59 -21.94 -10.51 9.53
N PHE A 60 -21.35 -9.80 8.56
CA PHE A 60 -22.13 -9.12 7.54
C PHE A 60 -22.77 -10.10 6.55
N GLY A 61 -22.10 -11.20 6.21
CA GLY A 61 -22.66 -12.24 5.36
C GLY A 61 -23.89 -12.89 5.99
N THR A 62 -23.82 -13.17 7.30
CA THR A 62 -24.96 -13.70 8.06
C THR A 62 -26.11 -12.69 8.09
N LEU A 63 -25.84 -11.42 8.42
CA LEU A 63 -26.85 -10.36 8.43
C LEU A 63 -27.50 -10.15 7.05
N ALA A 64 -26.78 -10.34 5.95
CA ALA A 64 -27.36 -10.26 4.61
C ALA A 64 -28.44 -11.32 4.36
N VAL A 65 -28.34 -12.48 5.03
CA VAL A 65 -29.23 -13.64 4.84
C VAL A 65 -30.36 -13.69 5.87
N ILE A 66 -30.04 -13.51 7.16
CA ILE A 66 -31.00 -13.79 8.26
C ILE A 66 -31.99 -12.65 8.51
N VAL A 67 -31.69 -11.45 8.02
CA VAL A 67 -32.50 -10.26 8.29
C VAL A 67 -33.90 -10.42 7.68
N PRO A 68 -34.99 -10.04 8.40
CA PRO A 68 -36.38 -10.33 7.99
C PRO A 68 -36.71 -9.92 6.55
N LYS A 69 -37.67 -10.62 5.92
CA LYS A 69 -38.11 -10.35 4.53
C LYS A 69 -38.62 -8.92 4.30
N GLY A 70 -39.15 -8.28 5.34
CA GLY A 70 -39.59 -6.88 5.29
C GLY A 70 -38.47 -5.85 5.35
N PHE A 71 -37.21 -6.28 5.53
CA PHE A 71 -36.09 -5.36 5.56
C PHE A 71 -35.75 -4.84 4.16
N PRO A 72 -35.44 -3.54 4.00
CA PRO A 72 -35.14 -2.96 2.69
C PRO A 72 -34.04 -3.71 1.95
N LEU A 73 -34.27 -4.00 0.66
CA LEU A 73 -33.31 -4.69 -0.22
C LEU A 73 -31.94 -4.00 -0.23
N TRP A 74 -31.92 -2.67 -0.19
CA TRP A 74 -30.67 -1.91 -0.13
C TRP A 74 -29.84 -2.20 1.13
N GLY A 75 -30.48 -2.35 2.29
CA GLY A 75 -29.76 -2.69 3.52
C GLY A 75 -29.13 -4.09 3.44
N ARG A 76 -29.79 -5.04 2.78
CA ARG A 76 -29.22 -6.37 2.51
C ARG A 76 -28.02 -6.28 1.57
N PHE A 77 -28.12 -5.46 0.52
CA PHE A 77 -27.01 -5.20 -0.40
C PHE A 77 -25.81 -4.61 0.36
N MET A 78 -26.04 -3.70 1.29
CA MET A 78 -24.98 -3.14 2.14
C MET A 78 -24.31 -4.19 3.02
N TRP A 79 -25.07 -5.10 3.63
CA TRP A 79 -24.49 -6.23 4.37
C TRP A 79 -23.70 -7.16 3.45
N ALA A 80 -24.21 -7.46 2.25
CA ALA A 80 -23.47 -8.26 1.28
C ALA A 80 -22.16 -7.56 0.86
N LEU A 81 -22.18 -6.24 0.63
CA LEU A 81 -21.00 -5.46 0.29
C LEU A 81 -19.97 -5.46 1.43
N GLY A 82 -20.43 -5.30 2.68
CA GLY A 82 -19.56 -5.43 3.85
C GLY A 82 -18.93 -6.81 3.97
N ALA A 83 -19.67 -7.87 3.62
CA ALA A 83 -19.15 -9.23 3.61
C ALA A 83 -18.05 -9.43 2.54
N VAL A 84 -18.30 -8.93 1.32
CA VAL A 84 -17.32 -8.92 0.22
C VAL A 84 -16.06 -8.16 0.65
N PHE A 85 -16.23 -7.02 1.32
CA PHE A 85 -15.11 -6.24 1.81
C PHE A 85 -14.27 -6.99 2.86
N GLY A 86 -14.93 -7.67 3.81
CA GLY A 86 -14.26 -8.56 4.75
C GLY A 86 -13.44 -9.65 4.04
N LEU A 87 -13.99 -10.26 2.98
CA LEU A 87 -13.26 -11.25 2.17
C LEU A 87 -12.06 -10.64 1.42
N LEU A 88 -12.19 -9.41 0.91
CA LEU A 88 -11.05 -8.71 0.28
C LEU A 88 -9.92 -8.47 1.28
N ILE A 89 -10.22 -8.07 2.51
CA ILE A 89 -9.21 -7.96 3.59
C ILE A 89 -8.56 -9.31 3.82
N VAL A 90 -9.35 -10.39 3.98
CA VAL A 90 -8.81 -11.75 4.18
C VAL A 90 -7.89 -12.17 3.04
N ALA A 91 -8.26 -11.85 1.80
CA ALA A 91 -7.45 -12.17 0.63
C ALA A 91 -6.11 -11.41 0.63
N VAL A 92 -6.14 -10.10 0.90
CA VAL A 92 -4.93 -9.25 0.95
C VAL A 92 -4.02 -9.69 2.11
N GLU A 93 -4.57 -9.81 3.32
CA GLU A 93 -3.80 -10.22 4.51
C GLU A 93 -3.25 -11.64 4.37
N GLY A 94 -4.05 -12.57 3.85
CA GLY A 94 -3.63 -13.94 3.58
C GLY A 94 -2.52 -14.01 2.54
N TRP A 95 -2.58 -13.16 1.51
CA TRP A 95 -1.53 -13.06 0.49
C TRP A 95 -0.22 -12.50 1.08
N ILE A 96 -0.29 -11.44 1.88
CA ILE A 96 0.88 -10.85 2.56
C ILE A 96 1.52 -11.86 3.52
N LEU A 97 0.70 -12.57 4.32
CA LEU A 97 1.18 -13.61 5.24
C LEU A 97 1.82 -14.79 4.49
N LYS A 98 1.26 -15.18 3.33
CA LYS A 98 1.82 -16.23 2.48
C LYS A 98 3.14 -15.81 1.85
N LYS A 99 3.24 -14.55 1.39
CA LYS A 99 4.46 -13.97 0.81
C LYS A 99 5.58 -13.86 1.86
N GLY A 100 5.24 -13.58 3.12
CA GLY A 100 6.19 -13.46 4.23
C GLY A 100 7.09 -12.21 4.17
N THR A 101 6.93 -11.40 3.13
CA THR A 101 7.53 -10.07 2.98
C THR A 101 6.45 -9.07 2.62
N ILE A 102 6.62 -7.84 3.10
CA ILE A 102 5.75 -6.71 2.75
C ILE A 102 6.54 -5.74 1.89
N ASN A 103 5.98 -5.38 0.74
CA ASN A 103 6.44 -4.26 -0.06
C ASN A 103 5.79 -3.00 0.51
N LEU A 104 6.57 -2.18 1.22
CA LEU A 104 6.06 -1.00 1.90
C LEU A 104 5.44 0.04 0.96
N LYS A 105 5.77 0.00 -0.34
CA LYS A 105 5.28 0.97 -1.33
C LYS A 105 3.91 0.57 -1.88
N GLU A 106 3.74 -0.72 -2.16
CA GLU A 106 2.54 -1.26 -2.80
C GLU A 106 1.53 -1.77 -1.76
N ASP A 107 1.98 -2.58 -0.81
CA ASP A 107 1.09 -3.28 0.12
C ASP A 107 0.49 -2.32 1.15
N ASN A 108 1.27 -1.41 1.73
CA ASN A 108 0.74 -0.41 2.69
C ASN A 108 -0.27 0.54 2.02
N MET A 109 0.00 0.97 0.78
CA MET A 109 -0.90 1.84 0.04
C MET A 109 -2.19 1.10 -0.34
N ALA A 110 -2.10 -0.19 -0.71
CA ALA A 110 -3.26 -1.01 -1.00
C ALA A 110 -4.15 -1.19 0.23
N ILE A 111 -3.60 -1.54 1.39
CA ILE A 111 -4.35 -1.71 2.64
C ILE A 111 -4.99 -0.39 3.08
N ALA A 112 -4.22 0.72 3.04
CA ALA A 112 -4.72 2.04 3.40
C ALA A 112 -5.81 2.52 2.45
N GLY A 113 -5.61 2.37 1.14
CA GLY A 113 -6.61 2.72 0.13
C GLY A 113 -7.88 1.88 0.24
N LEU A 114 -7.74 0.58 0.49
CA LEU A 114 -8.86 -0.32 0.73
C LEU A 114 -9.66 0.15 1.95
N SER A 115 -8.99 0.35 3.09
CA SER A 115 -9.61 0.83 4.33
C SER A 115 -10.29 2.18 4.17
N TRP A 116 -9.63 3.14 3.49
CA TRP A 116 -10.19 4.45 3.17
C TRP A 116 -11.45 4.34 2.32
N SER A 117 -11.40 3.57 1.23
CA SER A 117 -12.53 3.39 0.31
C SER A 117 -13.76 2.85 1.01
N PHE A 118 -13.59 1.89 1.93
CA PHE A 118 -14.68 1.33 2.71
C PHE A 118 -15.33 2.34 3.63
N VAL A 119 -14.53 3.10 4.38
CA VAL A 119 -15.07 4.11 5.30
C VAL A 119 -15.79 5.22 4.52
N VAL A 120 -15.27 5.63 3.37
CA VAL A 120 -15.94 6.59 2.49
C VAL A 120 -17.27 6.05 1.97
N ILE A 121 -17.28 4.83 1.41
CA ILE A 121 -18.51 4.20 0.90
C ILE A 121 -19.55 4.06 2.02
N LEU A 122 -19.14 3.58 3.19
CA LEU A 122 -20.01 3.44 4.35
C LEU A 122 -20.56 4.80 4.81
N GLY A 123 -19.71 5.83 4.84
CA GLY A 123 -20.11 7.18 5.20
C GLY A 123 -21.09 7.81 4.22
N THR A 124 -20.83 7.68 2.92
CA THR A 124 -21.75 8.13 1.87
C THR A 124 -23.10 7.45 2.01
N VAL A 125 -23.12 6.15 2.28
CA VAL A 125 -24.37 5.42 2.48
C VAL A 125 -25.11 5.93 3.71
N VAL A 126 -24.45 6.10 4.86
CA VAL A 126 -25.17 6.62 6.03
C VAL A 126 -25.69 8.03 5.82
N LEU A 127 -24.98 8.89 5.08
CA LEU A 127 -25.47 10.21 4.71
C LEU A 127 -26.69 10.15 3.79
N VAL A 128 -26.66 9.34 2.73
CA VAL A 128 -27.79 9.21 1.79
C VAL A 128 -29.03 8.62 2.48
N PHE A 129 -28.84 7.81 3.51
CA PHE A 129 -29.93 7.14 4.22
C PHE A 129 -30.29 7.79 5.55
N SER A 130 -29.65 8.90 5.93
CA SER A 130 -29.87 9.53 7.24
C SER A 130 -31.31 10.02 7.41
N GLU A 131 -31.94 10.46 6.33
CA GLU A 131 -33.32 10.95 6.32
C GLU A 131 -34.35 9.84 6.56
N LYS A 132 -33.97 8.57 6.36
CA LYS A 132 -34.86 7.42 6.56
C LYS A 132 -34.85 6.88 7.98
N PHE A 133 -34.00 7.41 8.86
CA PHE A 133 -34.05 7.04 10.26
C PHE A 133 -35.30 7.64 10.91
N SER A 134 -36.09 6.79 11.58
CA SER A 134 -37.31 7.20 12.28
C SER A 134 -37.03 8.14 13.46
N ASP A 135 -35.79 8.16 13.96
CA ASP A 135 -35.34 8.98 15.07
C ASP A 135 -34.13 9.84 14.65
N PRO A 136 -34.23 11.19 14.69
CA PRO A 136 -33.14 12.10 14.39
C PRO A 136 -31.89 11.86 15.25
N ILE A 137 -32.05 11.45 16.51
CA ILE A 137 -30.92 11.24 17.43
C ILE A 137 -30.07 10.05 16.96
N THR A 138 -30.71 8.99 16.47
CA THR A 138 -30.04 7.83 15.88
C THR A 138 -29.24 8.21 14.64
N GLY A 139 -29.79 9.07 13.77
CA GLY A 139 -29.09 9.59 12.61
C GLY A 139 -27.84 10.40 12.99
N VAL A 140 -27.98 11.35 13.93
CA VAL A 140 -26.84 12.16 14.43
C VAL A 140 -25.76 11.27 15.05
N ARG A 141 -26.14 10.27 15.86
CA ARG A 141 -25.18 9.32 16.46
C ARG A 141 -24.40 8.54 15.40
N ALA A 142 -25.08 8.09 14.34
CA ALA A 142 -24.43 7.39 13.24
C ALA A 142 -23.44 8.29 12.50
N LEU A 143 -23.80 9.56 12.25
CA LEU A 143 -22.93 10.54 11.60
C LEU A 143 -21.68 10.84 12.44
N VAL A 144 -21.83 11.08 13.75
CA VAL A 144 -20.69 11.32 14.64
C VAL A 144 -19.76 10.11 14.70
N SER A 145 -20.33 8.91 14.74
CA SER A 145 -19.54 7.66 14.76
C SER A 145 -18.73 7.50 13.47
N ILE A 146 -19.35 7.77 12.31
CA ILE A 146 -18.68 7.68 11.01
C ILE A 146 -17.63 8.76 10.83
N LEU A 147 -17.88 9.97 11.32
CA LEU A 147 -16.89 11.04 11.29
C LEU A 147 -15.61 10.62 12.01
N PHE A 148 -15.73 9.96 13.17
CA PHE A 148 -14.58 9.41 13.88
C PHE A 148 -13.81 8.40 13.02
N PHE A 149 -14.51 7.45 12.38
CA PHE A 149 -13.87 6.49 11.48
C PHE A 149 -13.22 7.15 10.26
N LEU A 150 -13.85 8.18 9.68
CA LEU A 150 -13.30 8.95 8.56
C LEU A 150 -12.00 9.64 8.95
N VAL A 151 -11.95 10.28 10.13
CA VAL A 151 -10.72 10.92 10.62
C VAL A 151 -9.62 9.88 10.83
N MET A 152 -9.94 8.74 11.45
CA MET A 152 -8.96 7.67 11.66
C MET A 152 -8.44 7.09 10.33
N ALA A 153 -9.33 6.84 9.38
CA ALA A 153 -8.96 6.36 8.05
C ALA A 153 -8.13 7.39 7.27
N ALA A 154 -8.44 8.69 7.41
CA ALA A 154 -7.66 9.77 6.80
C ALA A 154 -6.24 9.82 7.38
N VAL A 155 -6.11 9.75 8.71
CA VAL A 155 -4.80 9.71 9.38
C VAL A 155 -3.98 8.50 8.92
N PHE A 156 -4.62 7.33 8.81
CA PHE A 156 -3.96 6.12 8.31
C PHE A 156 -3.49 6.29 6.85
N MET A 157 -4.34 6.86 5.99
CA MET A 157 -4.00 7.15 4.59
C MET A 157 -2.86 8.16 4.46
N ILE A 158 -2.86 9.22 5.25
CA ILE A 158 -1.80 10.22 5.29
C ILE A 158 -0.48 9.56 5.74
N ARG A 159 -0.52 8.72 6.78
CA ARG A 159 0.69 7.98 7.21
C ARG A 159 1.24 7.09 6.09
N ALA A 160 0.39 6.35 5.39
CA ALA A 160 0.81 5.53 4.25
C ALA A 160 1.42 6.39 3.12
N PHE A 161 0.87 7.57 2.86
CA PHE A 161 1.42 8.50 1.88
C PHE A 161 2.78 9.09 2.32
N VAL A 162 2.92 9.47 3.59
CA VAL A 162 4.17 9.96 4.16
C VAL A 162 5.25 8.87 4.09
N GLU A 163 4.94 7.64 4.52
CA GLU A 163 5.86 6.50 4.41
C GLU A 163 6.31 6.27 2.96
N ARG A 164 5.37 6.33 2.00
CA ARG A 164 5.68 6.20 0.58
C ARG A 164 6.57 7.34 0.08
N SER A 165 6.34 8.57 0.53
CA SER A 165 7.17 9.73 0.18
C SER A 165 8.58 9.62 0.76
N GLU A 166 8.70 9.17 2.00
CA GLU A 166 9.99 8.89 2.65
C GLU A 166 10.77 7.81 1.91
N LEU A 167 10.11 6.73 1.50
CA LEU A 167 10.74 5.66 0.71
C LEU A 167 11.23 6.16 -0.64
N ASN A 168 10.42 6.94 -1.35
CA ASN A 168 10.84 7.55 -2.63
C ASN A 168 12.03 8.50 -2.43
N THR A 169 12.06 9.25 -1.34
CA THR A 169 13.16 10.18 -1.03
C THR A 169 14.45 9.40 -0.72
N ARG A 170 14.35 8.33 0.08
CA ARG A 170 15.50 7.44 0.37
C ARG A 170 16.00 6.73 -0.88
N GLU A 171 15.10 6.29 -1.75
CA GLU A 171 15.42 5.70 -3.06
C GLU A 171 16.23 6.70 -3.91
N LYS A 172 15.78 7.97 -3.98
CA LYS A 172 16.48 9.03 -4.73
C LYS A 172 17.82 9.41 -4.12
N LEU A 173 17.91 9.46 -2.80
CA LEU A 173 19.19 9.71 -2.11
C LEU A 173 20.19 8.59 -2.42
N LEU A 174 19.77 7.33 -2.34
CA LEU A 174 20.61 6.19 -2.65
C LEU A 174 21.05 6.19 -4.12
N GLU A 175 20.16 6.61 -5.04
CA GLU A 175 20.49 6.78 -6.47
C GLU A 175 21.58 7.84 -6.67
N ILE A 176 21.53 8.96 -5.92
CA ILE A 176 22.55 10.01 -5.98
C ILE A 176 23.88 9.51 -5.40
N GLU A 177 23.87 8.84 -4.25
CA GLU A 177 25.07 8.24 -3.64
C GLU A 177 25.75 7.27 -4.60
N TYR A 178 24.96 6.44 -5.28
CA TYR A 178 25.46 5.54 -6.32
C TYR A 178 26.12 6.30 -7.47
N ARG A 179 25.48 7.34 -8.02
CA ARG A 179 26.03 8.14 -9.12
C ARG A 179 27.31 8.87 -8.72
N LEU A 180 27.39 9.35 -7.48
CA LEU A 180 28.59 9.99 -6.94
C LEU A 180 29.75 8.99 -6.79
N ALA A 181 29.48 7.78 -6.30
CA ALA A 181 30.49 6.72 -6.22
C ALA A 181 31.02 6.33 -7.60
N GLU A 182 30.14 6.22 -8.60
CA GLU A 182 30.53 5.94 -9.98
C GLU A 182 31.39 7.06 -10.59
N LEU A 183 31.06 8.33 -10.30
CA LEU A 183 31.85 9.48 -10.75
C LEU A 183 33.22 9.53 -10.07
N ALA A 184 33.30 9.23 -8.78
CA ALA A 184 34.55 9.19 -8.03
C ALA A 184 35.50 8.13 -8.60
N GLU A 185 35.01 6.91 -8.87
CA GLU A 185 35.83 5.86 -9.50
C GLU A 185 36.31 6.24 -10.91
N LYS A 186 35.47 6.91 -11.70
CA LYS A 186 35.86 7.40 -13.04
C LYS A 186 36.95 8.48 -12.98
N LEU A 187 37.00 9.27 -11.89
CA LEU A 187 38.02 10.28 -11.67
C LEU A 187 39.34 9.67 -11.15
N GLU A 188 39.28 8.73 -10.20
CA GLU A 188 40.46 8.01 -9.69
C GLU A 188 41.10 7.09 -10.74
N GLY A 189 40.29 6.51 -11.63
CA GLY A 189 40.76 5.66 -12.73
C GLY A 189 41.40 6.42 -13.90
N LYS A 190 41.42 7.76 -13.89
CA LYS A 190 42.14 8.57 -14.89
C LYS A 190 43.57 8.83 -14.39
N PRO A 191 44.61 8.16 -14.91
CA PRO A 191 45.98 8.52 -14.59
C PRO A 191 46.23 9.96 -15.04
N SER A 192 46.78 10.77 -14.15
CA SER A 192 47.24 12.13 -14.42
C SER A 192 48.19 12.12 -15.62
N GLN A 193 47.70 12.53 -16.79
CA GLN A 193 48.51 12.82 -17.98
C GLN A 193 48.81 14.30 -18.02
#